data_AF-A0A3P8KJG4-F1
#
_entry.id   AF-A0A3P8KJG4-F1
#
_cell.length_a   1.000
_cell.length_b   1.000
_cell.length_c   1.000
_cell.angle_alpha   90.00
_cell.angle_beta   90.00
_cell.angle_gamma   90.00
#
_symmetry.space_group_name_H-M   'P 1'
#
loop_
_entity.id
_entity.type
_entity.pdbx_description
1 polymer ?
#
loop_
_entity_poly.entity_id
_entity_poly.type
_entity_poly.pdbx_seq_one_letter_code
_entity_poly.pdbx_strand_id
1 'polypeptide(L)' 'MKLTFSNSTMDTLMQECRRTGTPVATLINKLVDAEAERIQTNMKKSIEGEPNDRSSKK' A
#
# COMPACT_ATOMS: atom_id res chain seq x y z
N MET A 1 3.04 13.10 12.20
CA MET A 1 1.64 13.31 11.74
C MET A 1 0.73 12.36 12.50
N LYS A 2 -0.52 12.74 12.78
CA LYS A 2 -1.52 11.86 13.40
C LYS A 2 -2.50 11.38 12.33
N LEU A 3 -2.72 10.08 12.22
CA LEU A 3 -3.69 9.49 11.30
C LEU A 3 -5.06 9.41 11.99
N THR A 4 -6.12 9.75 11.25
CA THR A 4 -7.51 9.62 11.71
C THR A 4 -8.25 8.68 10.76
N PHE A 5 -8.99 7.74 11.34
CA PHE A 5 -9.77 6.76 10.60
C PHE A 5 -11.26 6.99 10.86
N SER A 6 -12.09 6.63 9.88
CA SER A 6 -13.53 6.58 10.10
C SER A 6 -13.88 5.48 11.12
N ASN A 7 -15.02 5.61 11.80
CA ASN A 7 -15.45 4.61 12.79
C ASN A 7 -15.58 3.22 12.17
N SER A 8 -16.16 3.09 10.97
CA SER A 8 -16.31 1.79 10.30
C SER A 8 -14.98 1.15 9.92
N THR A 9 -13.99 1.95 9.50
CA THR A 9 -12.63 1.47 9.26
C THR A 9 -12.00 0.99 10.56
N MET A 10 -12.19 1.73 11.66
CA MET A 10 -11.65 1.37 12.97
C MET A 10 -12.26 0.07 13.51
N ASP A 11 -13.57 -0.13 13.32
CA ASP A 11 -14.26 -1.35 13.73
C ASP A 11 -13.71 -2.58 13.02
N THR A 12 -13.45 -2.46 11.72
CA THR A 12 -12.86 -3.52 10.90
C THR A 12 -11.44 -3.85 11.38
N LEU A 13 -10.60 -2.82 11.59
CA LEU A 13 -9.24 -3.01 12.11
C LEU A 13 -9.24 -3.67 13.49
N MET A 14 -10.15 -3.24 14.36
CA MET A 14 -10.29 -3.79 15.72
C MET A 14 -10.79 -5.23 15.71
N GLN A 15 -11.71 -5.58 14.82
CA GLN A 15 -12.15 -6.96 14.64
C GLN A 15 -10.97 -7.87 14.26
N GLU A 16 -10.15 -7.42 13.32
CA GLU A 16 -8.98 -8.18 12.86
C GLU A 16 -7.89 -8.28 13.94
N CYS A 17 -7.67 -7.21 14.70
CA CYS A 17 -6.74 -7.21 15.83
C CYS A 17 -7.19 -8.17 16.93
N ARG A 18 -8.50 -8.24 17.22
CA ARG A 18 -9.07 -9.21 18.17
C ARG A 18 -8.91 -10.65 17.67
N ARG A 19 -9.12 -10.89 16.37
CA ARG A 19 -9.00 -12.21 15.74
C ARG A 19 -7.57 -12.75 15.77
N THR A 20 -6.59 -11.87 15.55
CA THR A 20 -5.17 -12.24 15.40
C THR A 20 -4.35 -12.05 16.68
N GLY A 21 -4.90 -11.38 17.69
CA GLY A 21 -4.16 -10.95 18.88
C GLY A 21 -3.09 -9.89 18.60
N THR A 22 -3.09 -9.28 17.42
CA THR A 22 -2.10 -8.28 17.03
C THR A 22 -2.50 -6.89 17.53
N PRO A 23 -1.61 -6.11 18.16
CA PRO A 23 -1.91 -4.73 18.53
C PRO A 23 -2.24 -3.88 17.29
N VAL A 24 -3.21 -2.97 17.43
CA VAL A 24 -3.68 -2.12 16.33
C VAL A 24 -2.55 -1.31 15.69
N ALA A 25 -1.66 -0.75 16.50
CA ALA A 25 -0.50 -0.01 15.99
C ALA A 25 0.42 -0.89 15.14
N THR A 26 0.63 -2.16 15.54
CA THR A 26 1.44 -3.12 14.77
C THR A 26 0.78 -3.46 13.44
N LEU A 27 -0.54 -3.66 13.42
CA LEU A 27 -1.27 -3.91 12.18
C LEU A 27 -1.18 -2.70 11.24
N ILE A 28 -1.40 -1.49 11.75
CA ILE A 28 -1.33 -0.26 10.95
C ILE A 28 0.07 -0.08 10.35
N ASN A 29 1.14 -0.26 11.12
CA ASN A 29 2.50 -0.11 10.60
C ASN A 29 2.75 -1.08 9.44
N LYS A 30 2.36 -2.35 9.58
CA LYS A 30 2.49 -3.34 8.51
C LYS A 30 1.73 -2.95 7.24
N LEU A 31 0.52 -2.41 7.38
CA LEU A 31 -0.28 -1.96 6.25
C LEU A 31 0.35 -0.74 5.56
N VAL A 32 0.89 0.20 6.35
CA VAL A 32 1.60 1.37 5.82
C VAL A 32 2.87 0.95 5.07
N ASP A 33 3.66 0.04 5.64
CA ASP A 33 4.88 -0.47 5.01
C ASP A 33 4.56 -1.18 3.68
N ALA A 34 3.55 -2.04 3.67
CA ALA A 34 3.10 -2.75 2.47
C ALA A 34 2.58 -1.78 1.38
N GLU A 35 1.87 -0.72 1.77
CA GLU A 35 1.40 0.30 0.82
C GLU A 35 2.58 1.14 0.28
N ALA A 36 3.54 1.48 1.12
CA ALA A 36 4.73 2.22 0.71
C ALA A 36 5.55 1.44 -0.33
N GLU A 37 5.74 0.13 -0.12
CA GLU A 37 6.41 -0.75 -1.08
C GLU A 37 5.63 -0.84 -2.41
N ARG A 38 4.30 -0.95 -2.34
CA ARG A 38 3.44 -0.95 -3.54
C ARG A 38 3.52 0.35 -4.33
N ILE A 39 3.51 1.50 -3.65
CA ILE A 39 3.67 2.80 -4.30
C ILE A 39 5.05 2.90 -4.94
N GLN A 40 6.11 2.50 -4.23
CA GLN A 40 7.47 2.57 -4.76
C GLN A 40 7.66 1.66 -5.98
N THR A 41 7.12 0.44 -5.97
CA THR A 41 7.17 -0.48 -7.11
C THR A 41 6.35 0.01 -8.30
N ASN A 42 5.17 0.58 -8.06
CA ASN A 42 4.36 1.19 -9.11
C ASN A 42 5.00 2.45 -9.71
N MET A 43 5.66 3.27 -8.89
CA MET A 43 6.43 4.41 -9.38
C MET A 43 7.61 3.95 -10.26
N LYS A 44 8.33 2.89 -9.86
CA LYS A 44 9.39 2.32 -10.71
C LYS A 44 8.84 1.82 -12.04
N LYS A 45 7.71 1.10 -12.05
CA LYS A 45 7.02 0.68 -13.29
C LYS A 45 6.58 1.85 -14.16
N SER A 46 6.17 2.97 -13.57
CA SER A 46 5.77 4.16 -14.33
C SER A 46 6.96 4.91 -14.94
N ILE A 47 8.19 4.70 -14.44
CA ILE A 47 9.41 5.32 -14.95
C ILE A 47 10.12 4.38 -15.95
N GLU A 48 10.02 3.05 -15.75
CA GLU A 48 10.42 2.03 -16.72
C GLU A 48 9.39 1.87 -17.85
N GLY A 49 9.24 2.93 -18.63
CA GLY A 49 8.92 2.93 -20.06
C GLY A 49 7.73 2.09 -20.56
N GLU A 50 6.73 2.78 -21.11
CA GLU A 50 6.17 2.35 -22.39
C GLU A 50 7.36 2.21 -23.37
N PRO A 51 7.68 1.02 -23.90
CA PRO A 51 8.65 0.93 -24.98
C PRO A 51 7.97 1.52 -26.20
N ASN A 52 8.04 2.85 -26.31
CA ASN A 52 7.64 3.52 -27.54
C ASN A 52 8.48 2.90 -28.65
N ASP A 53 7.74 2.22 -29.52
CA ASP A 53 8.17 1.26 -30.50
C ASP A 53 9.23 1.89 -31.41
N ARG A 54 10.50 1.75 -31.04
CA ARG A 54 11.65 1.95 -31.93
C ARG A 54 11.73 0.78 -32.92
N SER A 55 10.66 0.52 -33.66
CA SER A 55 10.73 -0.30 -34.87
C SER A 55 11.12 0.60 -36.03
N SER A 56 12.43 0.73 -36.19
CA SER A 56 13.02 1.19 -37.44
C SER A 56 12.58 0.23 -38.57
N LYS A 57 11.98 0.75 -39.64
CA LYS A 57 12.12 0.09 -40.95
C LYS A 57 11.86 1.03 -42.13
N LYS A 58 12.99 1.36 -42.78
CA LYS A 58 13.25 1.72 -44.19
C LYS A 58 12.41 2.80 -44.85
#